data_AF-A0A354SC85-F1
#
_entry.id   AF-A0A354SC85-F1
#
_cell.length_a   1.000
_cell.length_b   1.000
_cell.length_c   1.000
_cell.angle_alpha   90.00
_cell.angle_beta   90.00
_cell.angle_gamma   90.00
#
_symmetry.space_group_name_H-M   'P 1'
#
loop_
_entity.id
_entity.type
_entity.pdbx_description
1 polymer ?
#
loop_
_entity_poly.entity_id
_entity_poly.type
_entity_poly.pdbx_seq_one_letter_code
_entity_poly.pdbx_strand_id
1 'polypeptide(L)'
;MVLTQSEIQAVMGQPAESDPIRLFVGLDSASVIEDRVETLLDELVRTNAFDRDVLVFASPTGSGYINYVLAETLEYLTLGNSAICTMQYSMLPSSMSLTRTGLAVEQNRAVMYGITGYLRGLAPEKRPKFVLFGESLGALTTQDIWKHRTVEAIERDFVHSSIFLGTPSATEFAKSWRLDKTRVDPDGAMVELDNYGEYLDLPVEQREKVRHLMLSHYDDPIPKFGTNLLLRQPWWLGPQDERPVGVPKSSRWRPGTTFVLTAVDLINAMDVVPGIFGRRGHDYREDIARFVASVYDLPCTPEQLMSIETALRTRELQWAQRRVVTEQVARAKEALIREMKTWGTTNDSESMSDEVWAEFVGSAPNVQAPTS
;
A
#
# COMPACT_ATOMS: atom_id res chain seq x y z
N MET A 1 -13.61 -0.53 4.43
CA MET A 1 -14.74 0.23 3.89
C MET A 1 -14.21 1.53 3.31
N VAL A 2 -14.83 2.03 2.25
CA VAL A 2 -14.55 3.37 1.70
C VAL A 2 -14.97 4.45 2.70
N LEU A 3 -14.35 5.63 2.64
CA LEU A 3 -14.83 6.78 3.41
C LEU A 3 -16.19 7.24 2.89
N THR A 4 -17.09 7.61 3.80
CA THR A 4 -18.35 8.25 3.42
C THR A 4 -18.14 9.72 3.10
N GLN A 5 -19.06 10.31 2.35
CA GLN A 5 -19.07 11.77 2.11
C GLN A 5 -19.09 12.57 3.42
N SER A 6 -19.81 12.10 4.45
CA SER A 6 -19.85 12.75 5.76
C SER A 6 -18.51 12.68 6.50
N GLU A 7 -17.79 11.56 6.43
CA GLU A 7 -16.45 11.42 7.00
C GLU A 7 -15.46 12.35 6.29
N ILE A 8 -15.51 12.41 4.95
CA ILE A 8 -14.67 13.31 4.15
C ILE A 8 -14.95 14.78 4.51
N GLN A 9 -16.22 15.18 4.54
CA GLN A 9 -16.59 16.56 4.86
C GLN A 9 -16.17 16.96 6.27
N ALA A 10 -16.30 16.06 7.25
CA ALA A 10 -15.92 16.34 8.63
C ALA A 10 -14.41 16.61 8.77
N VAL A 11 -13.57 15.92 8.02
CA VAL A 11 -12.10 16.09 8.06
C VAL A 11 -11.64 17.26 7.19
N MET A 12 -12.21 17.40 6.00
CA MET A 12 -11.76 18.39 5.02
C MET A 12 -12.34 19.79 5.23
N GLY A 13 -13.40 19.92 6.04
CA GLY A 13 -14.06 21.19 6.31
C GLY A 13 -14.80 21.78 5.10
N GLN A 14 -14.98 20.99 4.05
CA GLN A 14 -15.67 21.36 2.80
C GLN A 14 -16.51 20.19 2.30
N PRO A 15 -17.58 20.42 1.52
CA PRO A 15 -18.43 19.35 1.01
C PRO A 15 -17.62 18.31 0.23
N ALA A 16 -17.93 17.03 0.44
CA ALA A 16 -17.43 15.97 -0.42
C ALA A 16 -18.03 16.13 -1.83
N GLU A 17 -17.25 15.78 -2.85
CA GLU A 17 -17.65 15.88 -4.25
C GLU A 17 -18.35 14.60 -4.74
N SER A 18 -17.91 13.44 -4.25
CA SER A 18 -18.43 12.13 -4.67
C SER A 18 -18.17 11.06 -3.64
N ASP A 19 -18.86 9.91 -3.76
CA ASP A 19 -18.48 8.71 -3.02
C ASP A 19 -17.22 8.07 -3.65
N PRO A 20 -16.18 7.76 -2.87
CA PRO A 20 -15.01 7.05 -3.38
C PRO A 20 -15.32 5.69 -4.00
N ILE A 21 -14.54 5.29 -4.99
CA ILE A 21 -14.59 3.95 -5.57
C ILE A 21 -13.35 3.16 -5.13
N ARG A 22 -13.57 1.96 -4.57
CA ARG A 22 -12.51 0.95 -4.36
C ARG A 22 -12.93 -0.36 -5.02
N LEU A 23 -12.17 -0.79 -6.02
CA LEU A 23 -12.39 -2.04 -6.75
C LEU A 23 -11.28 -3.04 -6.39
N PHE A 24 -11.71 -4.26 -6.09
CA PHE A 24 -10.83 -5.37 -5.77
C PHE A 24 -11.29 -6.61 -6.55
N VAL A 25 -10.44 -7.10 -7.45
CA VAL A 25 -10.66 -8.40 -8.10
C VAL A 25 -9.83 -9.46 -7.41
N GLY A 26 -10.51 -10.45 -6.85
CA GLY A 26 -9.90 -11.53 -6.09
C GLY A 26 -9.27 -12.58 -7.00
N LEU A 27 -8.40 -13.40 -6.41
CA LEU A 27 -7.75 -14.50 -7.13
C LEU A 27 -8.78 -15.54 -7.62
N ASP A 28 -9.82 -15.79 -6.84
CA ASP A 28 -10.85 -16.80 -7.13
C ASP A 28 -11.95 -16.29 -8.09
N SER A 29 -11.87 -15.03 -8.53
CA SER A 29 -12.86 -14.43 -9.44
C SER A 29 -12.87 -15.09 -10.82
N ALA A 30 -11.72 -15.53 -11.31
CA ALA A 30 -11.59 -16.36 -12.52
C ALA A 30 -10.25 -17.11 -12.52
N SER A 31 -10.17 -18.17 -13.33
CA SER A 31 -9.00 -19.08 -13.36
C SER A 31 -7.81 -18.55 -14.17
N VAL A 32 -8.04 -17.63 -15.11
CA VAL A 32 -7.01 -17.07 -16.00
C VAL A 32 -6.80 -15.58 -15.69
N ILE A 33 -5.63 -15.03 -16.02
CA ILE A 33 -5.29 -13.62 -15.77
C ILE A 33 -6.20 -12.71 -16.60
N GLU A 34 -6.39 -13.03 -17.87
CA GLU A 34 -7.15 -12.25 -18.84
C GLU A 34 -8.59 -12.03 -18.39
N ASP A 35 -9.28 -13.09 -17.97
CA ASP A 35 -10.67 -13.01 -17.48
C ASP A 35 -10.78 -12.14 -16.21
N ARG A 36 -9.77 -12.17 -15.32
CA ARG A 36 -9.72 -11.30 -14.14
C ARG A 36 -9.47 -9.84 -14.50
N VAL A 37 -8.63 -9.59 -15.50
CA VAL A 37 -8.41 -8.24 -16.05
C VAL A 37 -9.69 -7.72 -16.69
N GLU A 38 -10.39 -8.53 -17.49
CA GLU A 38 -11.67 -8.16 -18.10
C GLU A 38 -12.69 -7.81 -17.03
N THR A 39 -12.82 -8.65 -15.99
CA THR A 39 -13.69 -8.35 -14.83
C THR A 39 -13.33 -7.01 -14.17
N LEU A 40 -12.04 -6.72 -13.99
CA LEU A 40 -11.60 -5.44 -13.41
C LEU A 40 -11.98 -4.25 -14.31
N LEU A 41 -11.79 -4.37 -15.62
CA LEU A 41 -12.14 -3.34 -16.59
C LEU A 41 -13.64 -3.09 -16.67
N ASP A 42 -14.44 -4.16 -16.67
CA ASP A 42 -15.89 -4.08 -16.63
C ASP A 42 -16.37 -3.36 -15.37
N GLU A 43 -15.79 -3.66 -14.21
CA GLU A 43 -16.10 -2.98 -12.96
C GLU A 43 -15.67 -1.50 -12.96
N LEU A 44 -14.51 -1.18 -13.56
CA LEU A 44 -14.06 0.20 -13.75
C LEU A 44 -15.06 1.00 -14.61
N VAL A 45 -15.58 0.39 -15.68
CA VAL A 45 -16.60 1.02 -16.53
C VAL A 45 -17.94 1.12 -15.79
N ARG A 46 -18.42 0.03 -15.18
CA ARG A 46 -19.71 -0.04 -14.48
C ARG A 46 -19.83 0.97 -13.35
N THR A 47 -18.71 1.30 -12.69
CA THR A 47 -18.67 2.25 -11.57
C THR A 47 -18.32 3.68 -12.01
N ASN A 48 -18.12 3.93 -13.30
CA ASN A 48 -17.65 5.21 -13.84
C ASN A 48 -16.30 5.64 -13.22
N ALA A 49 -15.42 4.67 -12.96
CA ALA A 49 -14.10 4.95 -12.37
C ALA A 49 -13.21 5.77 -13.30
N PHE A 50 -13.39 5.65 -14.62
CA PHE A 50 -12.68 6.44 -15.62
C PHE A 50 -13.16 7.90 -15.71
N ASP A 51 -14.33 8.23 -15.15
CA ASP A 51 -14.86 9.59 -15.11
C ASP A 51 -14.39 10.38 -13.87
N ARG A 52 -13.62 9.73 -12.99
CA ARG A 52 -13.06 10.37 -11.79
C ARG A 52 -11.88 11.27 -12.14
N ASP A 53 -11.58 12.23 -11.28
CA ASP A 53 -10.41 13.09 -11.46
C ASP A 53 -9.10 12.32 -11.28
N VAL A 54 -9.11 11.32 -10.39
CA VAL A 54 -7.94 10.48 -10.11
C VAL A 54 -8.30 8.99 -10.16
N LEU A 55 -7.56 8.26 -11.00
CA LEU A 55 -7.62 6.80 -11.07
C LEU A 55 -6.29 6.23 -10.57
N VAL A 56 -6.35 5.32 -9.59
CA VAL A 56 -5.17 4.69 -9.01
C VAL A 56 -5.18 3.20 -9.32
N PHE A 57 -4.11 2.71 -9.95
CA PHE A 57 -3.80 1.29 -9.88
C PHE A 57 -2.83 1.05 -8.73
N ALA A 58 -3.33 0.41 -7.67
CA ALA A 58 -2.55 0.05 -6.50
C ALA A 58 -2.19 -1.43 -6.56
N SER A 59 -0.93 -1.72 -6.87
CA SER A 59 -0.43 -3.09 -6.89
C SER A 59 -0.35 -3.63 -5.48
N PRO A 60 -1.05 -4.73 -5.17
CA PRO A 60 -1.14 -5.21 -3.80
C PRO A 60 0.12 -6.00 -3.41
N THR A 61 0.31 -6.14 -2.11
CA THR A 61 1.16 -7.22 -1.61
C THR A 61 0.42 -8.56 -1.72
N GLY A 62 1.13 -9.70 -1.68
CA GLY A 62 0.63 -11.02 -2.08
C GLY A 62 -0.86 -11.31 -1.83
N SER A 63 -1.33 -11.10 -0.59
CA SER A 63 -2.70 -11.35 -0.13
C SER A 63 -3.77 -10.35 -0.62
N GLY A 64 -3.43 -9.34 -1.41
CA GLY A 64 -4.35 -8.30 -1.84
C GLY A 64 -4.33 -7.02 -0.99
N TYR A 65 -3.43 -6.92 -0.01
CA TYR A 65 -3.38 -5.75 0.88
C TYR A 65 -2.89 -4.48 0.16
N ILE A 66 -3.60 -3.38 0.40
CA ILE A 66 -3.22 -2.00 0.05
C ILE A 66 -3.17 -1.18 1.34
N ASN A 67 -2.18 -0.30 1.41
CA ASN A 67 -2.02 0.64 2.50
C ASN A 67 -3.24 1.56 2.64
N TYR A 68 -3.94 1.50 3.77
CA TYR A 68 -5.11 2.34 4.01
C TYR A 68 -4.75 3.83 4.06
N VAL A 69 -3.51 4.19 4.44
CA VAL A 69 -3.08 5.58 4.52
C VAL A 69 -3.09 6.20 3.13
N LEU A 70 -2.60 5.49 2.11
CA LEU A 70 -2.74 5.91 0.72
C LEU A 70 -4.22 6.11 0.38
N ALA A 71 -5.03 5.06 0.60
CA ALA A 71 -6.41 5.04 0.13
C ALA A 71 -7.25 6.16 0.74
N GLU A 72 -7.18 6.34 2.06
CA GLU A 72 -7.94 7.38 2.76
C GLU A 72 -7.36 8.78 2.48
N THR A 73 -6.03 8.95 2.40
CA THR A 73 -5.45 10.26 2.02
C THR A 73 -5.96 10.69 0.65
N LEU A 74 -5.94 9.79 -0.32
CA LEU A 74 -6.43 10.08 -1.66
C LEU A 74 -7.90 10.49 -1.64
N GLU A 75 -8.74 9.75 -0.91
CA GLU A 75 -10.16 10.05 -0.77
C GLU A 75 -10.42 11.42 -0.12
N TYR A 76 -9.65 11.77 0.92
CA TYR A 76 -9.73 13.11 1.51
C TYR A 76 -9.29 14.21 0.54
N LEU A 77 -8.13 14.05 -0.09
CA LEU A 77 -7.55 15.07 -0.99
C LEU A 77 -8.36 15.28 -2.28
N THR A 78 -9.05 14.24 -2.74
CA THR A 78 -9.93 14.30 -3.93
C THR A 78 -11.39 14.59 -3.59
N LEU A 79 -11.71 14.82 -2.30
CA LEU A 79 -13.09 14.95 -1.84
C LEU A 79 -14.00 13.78 -2.27
N GLY A 80 -13.39 12.60 -2.38
CA GLY A 80 -14.02 11.36 -2.84
C GLY A 80 -14.16 11.22 -4.35
N ASN A 81 -13.74 12.21 -5.16
CA ASN A 81 -13.62 12.09 -6.61
C ASN A 81 -12.35 11.30 -7.01
N SER A 82 -12.28 10.05 -6.54
CA SER A 82 -11.21 9.11 -6.89
C SER A 82 -11.72 7.68 -7.04
N ALA A 83 -10.99 6.91 -7.82
CA ALA A 83 -11.14 5.47 -7.93
C ALA A 83 -9.82 4.76 -7.70
N ILE A 84 -9.82 3.76 -6.82
CA ILE A 84 -8.66 2.90 -6.55
C ILE A 84 -9.02 1.49 -7.02
N CYS A 85 -8.20 0.91 -7.87
CA CYS A 85 -8.38 -0.43 -8.37
C CYS A 85 -7.16 -1.32 -8.07
N THR A 86 -7.43 -2.60 -7.82
CA THR A 86 -6.40 -3.58 -7.53
C THR A 86 -6.83 -4.98 -7.92
N MET A 87 -5.85 -5.85 -8.10
CA MET A 87 -6.08 -7.24 -8.46
C MET A 87 -5.14 -8.16 -7.70
N GLN A 88 -5.72 -9.09 -6.96
CA GLN A 88 -4.98 -10.07 -6.18
C GLN A 88 -4.29 -11.10 -7.07
N TYR A 89 -3.05 -11.48 -6.75
CA TYR A 89 -2.29 -12.51 -7.49
C TYR A 89 -1.89 -13.71 -6.61
N SER A 90 -2.08 -13.66 -5.29
CA SER A 90 -1.68 -14.72 -4.37
C SER A 90 -2.58 -14.81 -3.14
N MET A 91 -2.67 -16.00 -2.56
CA MET A 91 -3.25 -16.23 -1.22
C MET A 91 -2.16 -16.32 -0.14
N LEU A 92 -0.89 -16.32 -0.54
CA LEU A 92 0.24 -16.46 0.37
C LEU A 92 0.60 -15.12 1.03
N PRO A 93 0.96 -15.12 2.32
CA PRO A 93 1.59 -13.96 2.97
C PRO A 93 2.79 -13.46 2.16
N SER A 94 3.07 -12.15 2.19
CA SER A 94 4.03 -11.48 1.29
C SER A 94 5.42 -12.12 1.24
N SER A 95 5.92 -12.64 2.37
CA SER A 95 7.22 -13.34 2.46
C SER A 95 7.25 -14.67 1.69
N MET A 96 6.11 -15.34 1.52
CA MET A 96 5.98 -16.59 0.77
C MET A 96 5.62 -16.36 -0.71
N SER A 97 5.17 -15.14 -1.07
CA SER A 97 4.86 -14.76 -2.46
C SER A 97 6.07 -14.34 -3.30
N LEU A 98 7.28 -14.29 -2.72
CA LEU A 98 8.54 -13.97 -3.43
C LEU A 98 8.78 -14.84 -4.68
N THR A 99 8.32 -16.09 -4.66
CA THR A 99 8.43 -17.03 -5.79
C THR A 99 7.41 -16.79 -6.92
N ARG A 100 6.41 -15.94 -6.70
CA ARG A 100 5.32 -15.64 -7.65
C ARG A 100 5.42 -14.24 -8.28
N THR A 101 6.52 -13.52 -8.04
CA THR A 101 6.73 -12.16 -8.57
C THR A 101 6.63 -12.08 -10.09
N GLY A 102 7.09 -13.10 -10.83
CA GLY A 102 6.94 -13.17 -12.28
C GLY A 102 5.47 -13.12 -12.74
N LEU A 103 4.62 -13.96 -12.15
CA LEU A 103 3.18 -13.98 -12.43
C LEU A 103 2.50 -12.67 -12.04
N ALA A 104 2.90 -12.08 -10.92
CA ALA A 104 2.38 -10.78 -10.48
C ALA A 104 2.76 -9.64 -11.44
N VAL A 105 3.99 -9.64 -11.98
CA VAL A 105 4.43 -8.69 -13.01
C VAL A 105 3.64 -8.87 -14.31
N GLU A 106 3.41 -10.12 -14.74
CA GLU A 106 2.58 -10.41 -15.92
C GLU A 106 1.14 -9.93 -15.73
N GLN A 107 0.56 -10.20 -14.55
CA GLN A 107 -0.75 -9.75 -14.17
C GLN A 107 -0.87 -8.21 -14.20
N ASN A 108 0.05 -7.51 -13.52
CA ASN A 108 0.02 -6.05 -13.47
C ASN A 108 0.25 -5.44 -14.85
N ARG A 109 1.09 -6.06 -15.69
CA ARG A 109 1.27 -5.66 -17.09
C ARG A 109 -0.03 -5.79 -17.88
N ALA A 110 -0.79 -6.87 -17.68
CA ALA A 110 -2.08 -7.06 -18.35
C ALA A 110 -3.13 -6.02 -17.89
N VAL A 111 -3.19 -5.71 -16.59
CA VAL A 111 -4.04 -4.63 -16.06
C VAL A 111 -3.66 -3.28 -16.66
N MET A 112 -2.37 -2.93 -16.64
CA MET A 112 -1.86 -1.69 -17.25
C MET A 112 -2.21 -1.62 -18.73
N TYR A 113 -2.06 -2.71 -19.48
CA TYR A 113 -2.43 -2.76 -20.89
C TYR A 113 -3.93 -2.50 -21.10
N GLY A 114 -4.79 -3.09 -20.27
CA GLY A 114 -6.24 -2.87 -20.31
C GLY A 114 -6.62 -1.42 -20.02
N ILE A 115 -6.11 -0.85 -18.92
CA ILE A 115 -6.38 0.54 -18.51
C ILE A 115 -5.87 1.51 -19.57
N THR A 116 -4.62 1.37 -20.01
CA THR A 116 -4.04 2.27 -21.02
C THR A 116 -4.73 2.13 -22.38
N GLY A 117 -5.19 0.93 -22.73
CA GLY A 117 -6.04 0.69 -23.90
C GLY A 117 -7.34 1.49 -23.83
N TYR A 118 -8.02 1.48 -22.69
CA TYR A 118 -9.22 2.27 -22.46
C TYR A 118 -8.94 3.78 -22.52
N LEU A 119 -7.89 4.24 -21.84
CA LEU A 119 -7.50 5.66 -21.81
C LEU A 119 -7.16 6.21 -23.20
N ARG A 120 -6.60 5.39 -24.11
CA ARG A 120 -6.35 5.78 -25.51
C ARG A 120 -7.65 6.13 -26.26
N GLY A 121 -8.76 5.48 -25.91
CA GLY A 121 -10.07 5.76 -26.49
C GLY A 121 -10.72 7.04 -25.98
N LEU A 122 -10.23 7.59 -24.86
CA LEU A 122 -10.71 8.85 -24.29
C LEU A 122 -10.00 10.04 -24.91
N ALA A 123 -10.74 11.14 -25.09
CA ALA A 123 -10.17 12.43 -25.41
C ALA A 123 -9.20 12.87 -24.29
N PRO A 124 -8.04 13.49 -24.60
CA PRO A 124 -7.02 13.82 -23.60
C PRO A 124 -7.55 14.57 -22.37
N GLU A 125 -8.47 15.50 -22.57
CA GLU A 125 -9.11 16.33 -21.55
C GLU A 125 -10.11 15.59 -20.66
N LYS A 126 -10.52 14.37 -21.04
CA LYS A 126 -11.43 13.51 -20.27
C LYS A 126 -10.71 12.40 -19.51
N ARG A 127 -9.38 12.31 -19.63
CA ARG A 127 -8.62 11.25 -18.96
C ARG A 127 -8.45 11.60 -17.48
N PRO A 128 -8.68 10.65 -16.56
CA PRO A 128 -8.30 10.84 -15.17
C PRO A 128 -6.79 11.07 -15.06
N LYS A 129 -6.34 11.75 -14.00
CA LYS A 129 -4.95 11.64 -13.55
C LYS A 129 -4.71 10.18 -13.15
N PHE A 130 -4.08 9.41 -14.04
CA PHE A 130 -3.79 8.00 -13.79
C PHE A 130 -2.49 7.88 -12.99
N VAL A 131 -2.57 7.41 -11.75
CA VAL A 131 -1.41 7.31 -10.85
C VAL A 131 -1.23 5.88 -10.33
N LEU A 132 -0.01 5.55 -9.91
CA LEU A 132 0.34 4.21 -9.47
C LEU A 132 0.83 4.20 -8.03
N PHE A 133 0.45 3.16 -7.31
CA PHE A 133 0.99 2.89 -5.98
C PHE A 133 1.49 1.46 -5.87
N GLY A 134 2.59 1.27 -5.14
CA GLY A 134 3.04 -0.04 -4.71
C GLY A 134 3.85 0.05 -3.44
N GLU A 135 3.65 -0.91 -2.54
CA GLU A 135 4.43 -1.07 -1.30
C GLU A 135 5.09 -2.44 -1.32
N SER A 136 6.38 -2.50 -0.97
CA SER A 136 7.15 -3.74 -0.89
C SER A 136 7.05 -4.58 -2.18
N LEU A 137 6.45 -5.77 -2.14
CA LEU A 137 6.24 -6.61 -3.32
C LEU A 137 5.34 -5.94 -4.38
N GLY A 138 4.40 -5.09 -3.96
CA GLY A 138 3.60 -4.28 -4.87
C GLY A 138 4.47 -3.28 -5.65
N ALA A 139 5.44 -2.66 -4.98
CA ALA A 139 6.40 -1.75 -5.61
C ALA A 139 7.25 -2.47 -6.66
N LEU A 140 7.77 -3.67 -6.34
CA LEU A 140 8.56 -4.49 -7.28
C LEU A 140 7.73 -4.86 -8.50
N THR A 141 6.54 -5.42 -8.28
CA THR A 141 5.72 -6.00 -9.35
C THR A 141 5.16 -4.93 -10.28
N THR A 142 4.97 -3.70 -9.81
CA THR A 142 4.63 -2.55 -10.67
C THR A 142 5.84 -2.05 -11.44
N GLN A 143 6.97 -1.82 -10.78
CA GLN A 143 8.16 -1.26 -11.46
C GLN A 143 8.70 -2.20 -12.55
N ASP A 144 8.69 -3.51 -12.32
CA ASP A 144 9.19 -4.49 -13.28
C ASP A 144 8.25 -4.73 -14.49
N ILE A 145 7.11 -4.04 -14.56
CA ILE A 145 6.38 -3.84 -15.82
C ILE A 145 7.31 -3.17 -16.84
N TRP A 146 8.12 -2.20 -16.40
CA TRP A 146 9.07 -1.48 -17.23
C TRP A 146 10.50 -2.01 -17.12
N LYS A 147 10.70 -3.27 -16.69
CA LYS A 147 12.04 -3.88 -16.71
C LYS A 147 12.68 -3.71 -18.09
N HIS A 148 13.93 -3.22 -18.11
CA HIS A 148 14.69 -2.87 -19.32
C HIS A 148 14.13 -1.71 -20.17
N ARG A 149 13.30 -0.83 -19.58
CA ARG A 149 12.84 0.43 -20.17
C ARG A 149 13.33 1.64 -19.37
N THR A 150 12.98 2.83 -19.83
CA THR A 150 13.27 4.13 -19.20
C THR A 150 12.04 4.66 -18.45
N VAL A 151 12.23 5.71 -17.64
CA VAL A 151 11.11 6.42 -16.98
C VAL A 151 10.12 6.98 -18.01
N GLU A 152 10.59 7.42 -19.19
CA GLU A 152 9.73 7.85 -20.30
C GLU A 152 8.70 6.79 -20.71
N ALA A 153 8.99 5.48 -20.55
CA ALA A 153 8.03 4.44 -20.86
C ALA A 153 6.82 4.43 -19.91
N ILE A 154 7.00 4.88 -18.67
CA ILE A 154 5.92 5.03 -17.69
C ILE A 154 4.97 6.14 -18.16
N GLU A 155 5.51 7.27 -18.61
CA GLU A 155 4.73 8.40 -19.15
C GLU A 155 3.99 8.04 -20.46
N ARG A 156 4.63 7.25 -21.34
CA ARG A 156 4.00 6.74 -22.57
C ARG A 156 2.81 5.81 -22.30
N ASP A 157 2.74 5.24 -21.11
CA ASP A 157 1.61 4.46 -20.60
C ASP A 157 0.60 5.35 -19.83
N PHE A 158 0.59 6.66 -20.07
CA PHE A 158 -0.32 7.68 -19.51
C PHE A 158 -0.27 7.81 -17.99
N VAL A 159 0.75 7.26 -17.33
CA VAL A 159 0.92 7.40 -15.89
C VAL A 159 1.37 8.82 -15.60
N HIS A 160 0.54 9.56 -14.87
CA HIS A 160 0.83 10.91 -14.40
C HIS A 160 1.94 10.89 -13.36
N SER A 161 1.80 10.04 -12.33
CA SER A 161 2.75 9.94 -11.22
C SER A 161 2.73 8.57 -10.56
N SER A 162 3.77 8.23 -9.80
CA SER A 162 3.80 6.98 -9.03
C SER A 162 4.53 7.08 -7.70
N ILE A 163 4.04 6.37 -6.68
CA ILE A 163 4.68 6.25 -5.37
C ILE A 163 5.02 4.77 -5.11
N PHE A 164 6.29 4.49 -4.86
CA PHE A 164 6.82 3.16 -4.55
C PHE A 164 7.47 3.16 -3.18
N LEU A 165 6.91 2.42 -2.23
CA LEU A 165 7.39 2.34 -0.86
C LEU A 165 8.23 1.09 -0.64
N GLY A 166 9.44 1.25 -0.09
CA GLY A 166 10.35 0.17 0.28
C GLY A 166 10.61 -0.82 -0.86
N THR A 167 11.01 -0.29 -2.01
CA THR A 167 11.24 -1.09 -3.23
C THR A 167 12.27 -2.19 -2.98
N PRO A 168 11.91 -3.48 -3.08
CA PRO A 168 12.83 -4.58 -2.82
C PRO A 168 14.07 -4.54 -3.71
N SER A 169 15.21 -4.98 -3.17
CA SER A 169 16.49 -4.97 -3.88
C SER A 169 16.50 -5.78 -5.18
N ALA A 170 15.58 -6.74 -5.31
CA ALA A 170 15.46 -7.62 -6.48
C ALA A 170 14.84 -6.92 -7.71
N THR A 171 14.17 -5.78 -7.54
CA THR A 171 13.49 -5.03 -8.60
C THR A 171 14.46 -4.61 -9.70
N GLU A 172 14.30 -5.16 -10.91
CA GLU A 172 15.24 -4.95 -12.02
C GLU A 172 15.19 -3.51 -12.56
N PHE A 173 14.00 -2.92 -12.64
CA PHE A 173 13.86 -1.51 -13.03
C PHE A 173 14.64 -0.59 -12.07
N ALA A 174 14.41 -0.71 -10.77
CA ALA A 174 15.09 0.11 -9.76
C ALA A 174 16.62 -0.10 -9.77
N LYS A 175 17.10 -1.34 -9.98
CA LYS A 175 18.54 -1.59 -10.16
C LYS A 175 19.09 -0.84 -11.36
N SER A 176 18.38 -0.88 -12.49
CA SER A 176 18.83 -0.21 -13.72
C SER A 176 18.88 1.31 -13.56
N TRP A 177 17.88 1.90 -12.89
CA TRP A 177 17.84 3.33 -12.59
C TRP A 177 18.97 3.74 -11.64
N ARG A 178 19.20 2.99 -10.56
CA ARG A 178 20.29 3.28 -9.60
C ARG A 178 21.68 3.14 -10.24
N LEU A 179 21.85 2.23 -11.21
CA LEU A 179 23.12 2.01 -11.90
C LEU A 179 23.48 3.15 -12.85
N ASP A 180 22.51 3.69 -13.58
CA ASP A 180 22.72 4.72 -14.59
C ASP A 180 21.48 5.61 -14.74
N LYS A 181 21.34 6.56 -13.80
CA LYS A 181 20.20 7.49 -13.76
C LYS A 181 20.09 8.29 -15.05
N THR A 182 21.21 8.78 -15.58
CA THR A 182 21.23 9.59 -16.81
C THR A 182 20.72 8.87 -18.04
N ARG A 183 20.90 7.55 -18.12
CA ARG A 183 20.39 6.75 -19.24
C ARG A 183 18.93 6.31 -19.05
N VAL A 184 18.53 6.02 -17.83
CA VAL A 184 17.18 5.49 -17.52
C VAL A 184 16.16 6.60 -17.29
N ASP A 185 16.60 7.74 -16.78
CA ASP A 185 15.79 8.90 -16.39
C ASP A 185 16.56 10.20 -16.72
N PRO A 186 16.74 10.51 -18.01
CA PRO A 186 17.52 11.68 -18.44
C PRO A 186 16.92 13.01 -17.96
N ASP A 187 15.59 13.06 -17.79
CA ASP A 187 14.86 14.26 -17.38
C ASP A 187 14.81 14.43 -15.85
N GLY A 188 15.20 13.40 -15.09
CA GLY A 188 15.19 13.42 -13.63
C GLY A 188 13.78 13.43 -13.05
N ALA A 189 12.83 12.77 -13.71
CA ALA A 189 11.44 12.70 -13.28
C ALA A 189 11.21 11.72 -12.11
N MET A 190 12.17 10.83 -11.85
CA MET A 190 12.17 9.92 -10.72
C MET A 190 13.17 10.34 -9.64
N VAL A 191 12.77 10.25 -8.37
CA VAL A 191 13.66 10.47 -7.22
C VAL A 191 13.56 9.31 -6.24
N GLU A 192 14.67 9.03 -5.55
CA GLU A 192 14.71 8.12 -4.42
C GLU A 192 15.09 8.92 -3.18
N LEU A 193 14.22 8.89 -2.17
CA LEU A 193 14.33 9.69 -0.95
C LEU A 193 14.07 8.83 0.27
N ASP A 194 14.52 9.30 1.43
CA ASP A 194 14.32 8.62 2.71
C ASP A 194 13.22 9.25 3.57
N ASN A 195 12.83 10.51 3.34
CA ASN A 195 11.71 11.15 4.05
C ASN A 195 11.21 12.40 3.32
N TYR A 196 10.09 12.96 3.78
CA TYR A 196 9.52 14.18 3.18
C TYR A 196 10.39 15.44 3.35
N GLY A 197 11.24 15.51 4.37
CA GLY A 197 12.21 16.60 4.55
C GLY A 197 13.22 16.66 3.40
N GLU A 198 13.77 15.52 2.99
CA GLU A 198 14.67 15.47 1.82
C GLU A 198 13.98 15.90 0.52
N TYR A 199 12.68 15.66 0.39
CA TYR A 199 11.90 16.17 -0.74
C TYR A 199 11.86 17.70 -0.73
N LEU A 200 11.63 18.32 0.43
CA LEU A 200 11.62 19.78 0.56
C LEU A 200 12.99 20.42 0.30
N ASP A 201 14.06 19.70 0.63
CA ASP A 201 15.45 20.13 0.39
C ASP A 201 15.86 20.06 -1.09
N LEU A 202 15.07 19.39 -1.95
CA LEU A 202 15.33 19.39 -3.40
C LEU A 202 15.16 20.81 -3.99
N PRO A 203 16.02 21.19 -4.95
CA PRO A 203 15.85 22.41 -5.74
C PRO A 203 14.44 22.49 -6.33
N VAL A 204 13.87 23.70 -6.39
CA VAL A 204 12.50 23.91 -6.89
C VAL A 204 12.35 23.36 -8.30
N GLU A 205 13.33 23.60 -9.16
CA GLU A 205 13.34 23.13 -10.55
C GLU A 205 13.37 21.60 -10.64
N GLN A 206 13.95 20.93 -9.64
CA GLN A 206 13.93 19.47 -9.56
C GLN A 206 12.57 18.97 -9.06
N ARG A 207 12.00 19.60 -8.03
CA ARG A 207 10.68 19.23 -7.49
C ARG A 207 9.57 19.32 -8.54
N GLU A 208 9.58 20.34 -9.38
CA GLU A 208 8.59 20.51 -10.44
C GLU A 208 8.60 19.38 -11.48
N LYS A 209 9.75 18.71 -11.65
CA LYS A 209 9.93 17.58 -12.57
C LYS A 209 9.58 16.24 -11.95
N VAL A 210 9.55 16.14 -10.61
CA VAL A 210 9.26 14.87 -9.95
C VAL A 210 7.86 14.39 -10.33
N ARG A 211 7.78 13.19 -10.88
CA ARG A 211 6.56 12.43 -11.17
C ARG A 211 6.57 11.08 -10.45
N HIS A 212 7.75 10.52 -10.21
CA HIS A 212 7.88 9.19 -9.64
C HIS A 212 8.75 9.21 -8.39
N LEU A 213 8.23 8.65 -7.30
CA LEU A 213 8.92 8.57 -6.01
C LEU A 213 9.23 7.11 -5.67
N MET A 214 10.48 6.84 -5.33
CA MET A 214 10.87 5.69 -4.53
C MET A 214 11.17 6.16 -3.10
N LEU A 215 10.30 5.83 -2.15
CA LEU A 215 10.54 6.11 -0.73
C LEU A 215 11.20 4.89 -0.11
N SER A 216 12.45 5.05 0.33
CA SER A 216 13.29 3.99 0.88
C SER A 216 13.94 4.51 2.17
N HIS A 217 13.39 4.16 3.34
CA HIS A 217 14.02 4.61 4.58
C HIS A 217 15.43 4.06 4.71
N TYR A 218 16.38 4.87 5.17
CA TYR A 218 17.76 4.43 5.36
C TYR A 218 17.91 3.34 6.41
N ASP A 219 16.92 3.09 7.27
CA ASP A 219 16.88 1.98 8.21
C ASP A 219 16.00 0.81 7.75
N ASP A 220 15.33 0.89 6.59
CA ASP A 220 14.51 -0.19 6.05
C ASP A 220 15.39 -1.35 5.53
N PRO A 221 15.22 -2.58 6.06
CA PRO A 221 15.90 -3.75 5.53
C PRO A 221 15.36 -4.20 4.15
N ILE A 222 14.16 -3.81 3.70
CA ILE A 222 13.56 -4.32 2.45
C ILE A 222 14.37 -3.93 1.20
N PRO A 223 14.74 -2.65 0.97
CA PRO A 223 15.58 -2.28 -0.17
C PRO A 223 16.99 -2.87 -0.09
N LYS A 224 17.37 -3.36 1.10
CA LYS A 224 18.69 -3.88 1.43
C LYS A 224 18.76 -5.41 1.38
N PHE A 225 17.61 -6.08 1.48
CA PHE A 225 17.49 -7.52 1.54
C PHE A 225 17.47 -8.11 0.14
N GLY A 226 18.43 -8.99 -0.15
CA GLY A 226 18.55 -9.68 -1.43
C GLY A 226 19.42 -10.93 -1.30
N THR A 227 19.30 -11.84 -2.26
CA THR A 227 20.11 -13.08 -2.30
C THR A 227 21.60 -12.80 -2.46
N ASN A 228 21.97 -11.61 -2.96
CA ASN A 228 23.34 -11.12 -2.94
C ASN A 228 23.94 -11.13 -1.53
N LEU A 229 23.16 -10.90 -0.47
CA LEU A 229 23.65 -10.96 0.93
C LEU A 229 24.17 -12.34 1.33
N LEU A 230 23.76 -13.42 0.65
CA LEU A 230 24.28 -14.76 0.89
C LEU A 230 25.77 -14.86 0.56
N LEU A 231 26.22 -14.12 -0.46
CA LEU A 231 27.53 -14.32 -1.09
C LEU A 231 28.39 -13.05 -1.19
N ARG A 232 27.80 -11.87 -1.02
CA ARG A 232 28.47 -10.56 -1.17
C ARG A 232 28.10 -9.62 -0.03
N GLN A 233 29.12 -8.92 0.48
CA GLN A 233 28.95 -7.83 1.43
C GLN A 233 28.18 -6.69 0.77
N PRO A 234 27.08 -6.21 1.39
CA PRO A 234 26.34 -5.08 0.86
C PRO A 234 27.06 -3.76 1.18
N TRP A 235 26.81 -2.74 0.36
CA TRP A 235 27.41 -1.41 0.50
C TRP A 235 27.12 -0.78 1.88
N TRP A 236 25.92 -1.00 2.44
CA TRP A 236 25.50 -0.46 3.75
C TRP A 236 26.12 -1.19 4.96
N LEU A 237 26.80 -2.33 4.78
CA LEU A 237 27.67 -2.95 5.79
C LEU A 237 29.16 -2.76 5.46
N GLY A 238 29.49 -1.77 4.63
CA GLY A 238 30.85 -1.35 4.32
C GLY A 238 31.65 -0.84 5.53
N PRO A 239 32.76 -0.10 5.29
CA PRO A 239 33.54 0.57 6.34
C PRO A 239 32.63 1.33 7.32
N GLN A 240 32.91 1.26 8.63
CA GLN A 240 32.00 1.76 9.68
C GLN A 240 31.71 3.27 9.59
N ASP A 241 32.66 4.00 9.04
CA ASP A 241 32.67 5.44 8.78
C ASP A 241 31.84 5.84 7.55
N GLU A 242 31.60 4.93 6.62
CA GLU A 242 30.85 5.16 5.38
C GLU A 242 29.38 4.67 5.45
N ARG A 243 28.94 4.15 6.60
CA ARG A 243 27.59 3.55 6.72
C ARG A 243 26.49 4.61 6.83
N PRO A 244 25.31 4.35 6.24
CA PRO A 244 24.12 5.17 6.46
C PRO A 244 23.74 5.30 7.94
N VAL A 245 23.17 6.45 8.29
CA VAL A 245 22.63 6.71 9.64
C VAL A 245 21.56 5.65 9.96
N GLY A 246 21.57 5.12 11.19
CA GLY A 246 20.64 4.06 11.63
C GLY A 246 21.16 2.63 11.47
N VAL A 247 22.25 2.39 10.70
CA VAL A 247 22.87 1.06 10.64
C VAL A 247 23.81 0.85 11.83
N PRO A 248 23.63 -0.21 12.66
CA PRO A 248 24.50 -0.43 13.81
C PRO A 248 25.96 -0.60 13.40
N LYS A 249 26.85 0.20 13.99
CA LYS A 249 28.29 0.16 13.71
C LYS A 249 28.93 -1.15 14.15
N SER A 250 28.35 -1.85 15.13
CA SER A 250 28.79 -3.16 15.60
C SER A 250 28.46 -4.32 14.65
N SER A 251 27.50 -4.13 13.72
CA SER A 251 27.10 -5.18 12.79
C SER A 251 28.20 -5.47 11.78
N ARG A 252 28.52 -6.76 11.60
CA ARG A 252 29.47 -7.24 10.58
C ARG A 252 28.74 -8.14 9.61
N TRP A 253 29.01 -7.97 8.33
CA TRP A 253 28.50 -8.90 7.33
C TRP A 253 29.10 -10.29 7.56
N ARG A 254 28.23 -11.30 7.59
CA ARG A 254 28.56 -12.72 7.67
C ARG A 254 27.76 -13.43 6.56
N PRO A 255 28.42 -14.08 5.59
CA PRO A 255 27.73 -14.82 4.53
C PRO A 255 26.66 -15.75 5.10
N GLY A 256 25.46 -15.75 4.52
CA GLY A 256 24.31 -16.52 5.00
C GLY A 256 23.66 -16.02 6.30
N THR A 257 24.43 -15.76 7.36
CA THR A 257 23.89 -15.29 8.63
C THR A 257 23.29 -13.89 8.52
N THR A 258 23.93 -12.97 7.79
CA THR A 258 23.35 -11.63 7.55
C THR A 258 22.06 -11.72 6.75
N PHE A 259 21.95 -12.65 5.79
CA PHE A 259 20.69 -12.89 5.09
C PHE A 259 19.58 -13.34 6.05
N VAL A 260 19.83 -14.33 6.90
CA VAL A 260 18.83 -14.80 7.87
C VAL A 260 18.46 -13.71 8.89
N LEU A 261 19.44 -12.97 9.41
CA LEU A 261 19.19 -11.87 10.35
C LEU A 261 18.41 -10.72 9.70
N THR A 262 18.76 -10.31 8.49
CA THR A 262 18.00 -9.28 7.76
C THR A 262 16.58 -9.76 7.40
N ALA A 263 16.37 -11.07 7.19
CA ALA A 263 15.03 -11.65 7.03
C ALA A 263 14.22 -11.68 8.34
N VAL A 264 14.87 -11.83 9.50
CA VAL A 264 14.23 -11.69 10.82
C VAL A 264 13.92 -10.22 11.12
N ASP A 265 14.84 -9.31 10.80
CA ASP A 265 14.63 -7.87 10.93
C ASP A 265 13.51 -7.39 10.01
N LEU A 266 13.37 -7.97 8.82
CA LEU A 266 12.24 -7.78 7.92
C LEU A 266 10.90 -8.17 8.57
N ILE A 267 10.86 -9.30 9.26
CA ILE A 267 9.65 -9.78 9.96
C ILE A 267 9.30 -8.84 11.13
N ASN A 268 10.31 -8.39 11.88
CA ASN A 268 10.12 -7.47 13.01
C ASN A 268 9.80 -6.03 12.58
N ALA A 269 10.31 -5.59 11.43
CA ALA A 269 10.05 -4.25 10.87
C ALA A 269 8.61 -4.10 10.35
N MET A 270 7.84 -5.19 10.27
CA MET A 270 6.41 -5.18 9.94
C MET A 270 5.51 -5.11 11.18
N ASP A 271 6.07 -5.18 12.40
CA ASP A 271 5.30 -5.04 13.64
C ASP A 271 5.16 -3.56 14.01
N VAL A 272 4.00 -2.99 13.70
CA VAL A 272 3.69 -1.58 13.91
C VAL A 272 2.72 -1.39 15.08
N VAL A 273 3.02 -0.42 15.95
CA VAL A 273 2.11 -0.04 17.03
C VAL A 273 0.95 0.76 16.46
N PRO A 274 -0.31 0.31 16.61
CA PRO A 274 -1.45 1.03 16.05
C PRO A 274 -1.62 2.44 16.66
N GLY A 275 -1.93 3.42 15.82
CA GLY A 275 -2.19 4.81 16.23
C GLY A 275 -0.93 5.66 16.46
N ILE A 276 0.26 5.05 16.43
CA ILE A 276 1.55 5.75 16.46
C ILE A 276 2.21 5.53 15.11
N PHE A 277 2.17 6.55 14.26
CA PHE A 277 2.96 6.54 13.03
C PHE A 277 4.40 6.86 13.42
N GLY A 278 5.35 6.08 12.92
CA GLY A 278 6.75 6.39 13.16
C GLY A 278 7.61 5.97 12.00
N ARG A 279 8.60 6.79 11.69
CA ARG A 279 9.67 6.49 10.75
C ARG A 279 10.67 5.48 11.31
N ARG A 280 10.29 4.20 11.34
CA ARG A 280 11.19 3.09 11.71
C ARG A 280 11.00 1.90 10.80
N GLY A 281 12.09 1.41 10.22
CA GLY A 281 12.09 0.25 9.34
C GLY A 281 11.13 0.43 8.17
N HIS A 282 10.21 -0.51 7.98
CA HIS A 282 9.27 -0.55 6.86
C HIS A 282 7.95 0.21 7.12
N ASP A 283 7.87 1.02 8.19
CA ASP A 283 6.69 1.85 8.46
C ASP A 283 6.79 3.20 7.76
N TYR A 284 6.15 3.32 6.60
CA TYR A 284 6.12 4.55 5.79
C TYR A 284 4.96 5.49 6.11
N ARG A 285 4.06 5.14 7.04
CA ARG A 285 2.75 5.80 7.22
C ARG A 285 2.85 7.28 7.57
N GLU A 286 3.95 7.71 8.19
CA GLU A 286 4.21 9.11 8.55
C GLU A 286 4.35 10.02 7.32
N ASP A 287 4.90 9.52 6.22
CA ASP A 287 5.24 10.33 5.04
C ASP A 287 4.23 10.18 3.89
N ILE A 288 3.44 9.10 3.88
CA ILE A 288 2.51 8.79 2.77
C ILE A 288 1.57 9.96 2.46
N ALA A 289 0.93 10.56 3.47
CA ALA A 289 -0.06 11.61 3.24
C ALA A 289 0.55 12.83 2.51
N ARG A 290 1.76 13.23 2.92
CA ARG A 290 2.49 14.38 2.35
C ARG A 290 2.97 14.10 0.93
N PHE A 291 3.46 12.88 0.68
CA PHE A 291 3.89 12.48 -0.66
C PHE A 291 2.72 12.28 -1.62
N VAL A 292 1.58 11.76 -1.17
CA VAL A 292 0.36 11.68 -2.00
C VAL A 292 -0.06 13.09 -2.43
N ALA A 293 -0.11 14.05 -1.51
CA ALA A 293 -0.44 15.44 -1.87
C ALA A 293 0.55 16.04 -2.87
N SER A 294 1.86 15.82 -2.66
CA SER A 294 2.90 16.46 -3.47
C SER A 294 3.17 15.79 -4.80
N VAL A 295 3.29 14.46 -4.83
CA VAL A 295 3.70 13.69 -6.01
C VAL A 295 2.52 13.45 -6.96
N TYR A 296 1.29 13.31 -6.44
CA TYR A 296 0.10 13.21 -7.29
C TYR A 296 -0.49 14.56 -7.67
N ASP A 297 0.16 15.66 -7.27
CA ASP A 297 -0.29 17.02 -7.56
C ASP A 297 -1.74 17.26 -7.11
N LEU A 298 -1.98 16.99 -5.82
CA LEU A 298 -3.26 17.15 -5.13
C LEU A 298 -3.12 18.24 -4.06
N PRO A 299 -3.32 19.51 -4.44
CA PRO A 299 -3.07 20.63 -3.55
C PRO A 299 -4.03 20.62 -2.36
N CYS A 300 -3.49 20.85 -1.16
CA CYS A 300 -4.25 21.04 0.06
C CYS A 300 -3.59 22.11 0.93
N THR A 301 -4.36 22.69 1.85
CA THR A 301 -3.78 23.62 2.83
C THR A 301 -2.98 22.83 3.88
N PRO A 302 -1.98 23.45 4.54
CA PRO A 302 -1.29 22.81 5.66
C PRO A 302 -2.25 22.35 6.78
N GLU A 303 -3.33 23.09 7.01
CA GLU A 303 -4.37 22.74 7.99
C GLU A 303 -5.14 21.49 7.57
N GLN A 304 -5.55 21.39 6.29
CA GLN A 304 -6.19 20.19 5.77
C GLN A 304 -5.29 18.97 5.86
N LEU A 305 -4.01 19.12 5.52
CA LEU A 305 -3.05 18.02 5.60
C LEU A 305 -2.86 17.53 7.04
N MET A 306 -2.79 18.46 8.02
CA MET A 306 -2.77 18.10 9.44
C MET A 306 -4.05 17.38 9.88
N SER A 307 -5.23 17.86 9.44
CA SER A 307 -6.52 17.21 9.75
C SER A 307 -6.60 15.79 9.19
N ILE A 308 -6.14 15.57 7.95
CA ILE A 308 -6.03 14.24 7.33
C ILE A 308 -5.12 13.35 8.18
N GLU A 309 -3.94 13.84 8.51
CA GLU A 309 -2.96 13.14 9.33
C GLU A 309 -3.48 12.76 10.73
N THR A 310 -4.26 13.63 11.37
CA THR A 310 -4.94 13.33 12.63
C THR A 310 -6.02 12.27 12.43
N ALA A 311 -6.87 12.42 11.41
CA ALA A 311 -7.95 11.48 11.12
C ALA A 311 -7.44 10.05 10.85
N LEU A 312 -6.38 9.92 10.06
CA LEU A 312 -5.73 8.65 9.76
C LEU A 312 -5.28 7.91 11.04
N ARG A 313 -4.61 8.62 11.95
CA ARG A 313 -4.14 8.05 13.23
C ARG A 313 -5.30 7.64 14.13
N THR A 314 -6.34 8.47 14.22
CA THR A 314 -7.54 8.17 15.01
C THR A 314 -8.28 6.95 14.49
N ARG A 315 -8.42 6.82 13.17
CA ARG A 315 -9.12 5.68 12.54
C ARG A 315 -8.39 4.37 12.73
N GLU A 316 -7.06 4.38 12.60
CA GLU A 316 -6.25 3.19 12.87
C GLU A 316 -6.41 2.72 14.32
N LEU A 317 -6.42 3.65 15.27
CA LEU A 317 -6.65 3.34 16.67
C LEU A 317 -8.03 2.71 16.89
N GLN A 318 -9.08 3.26 16.27
CA GLN A 318 -10.43 2.69 16.35
C GLN A 318 -10.50 1.28 15.76
N TRP A 319 -9.85 1.02 14.62
CA TRP A 319 -9.81 -0.32 14.04
C TRP A 319 -9.01 -1.30 14.88
N ALA A 320 -7.89 -0.87 15.46
CA ALA A 320 -7.11 -1.71 16.37
C ALA A 320 -7.92 -2.09 17.61
N GLN A 321 -8.65 -1.13 18.20
CA GLN A 321 -9.58 -1.40 19.30
C GLN A 321 -10.65 -2.41 18.90
N ARG A 322 -11.29 -2.23 17.74
CA ARG A 322 -12.30 -3.17 17.22
C ARG A 322 -11.71 -4.56 17.00
N ARG A 323 -10.50 -4.69 16.43
CA ARG A 323 -9.83 -5.97 16.22
C ARG A 323 -9.59 -6.71 17.53
N VAL A 324 -9.08 -6.02 18.55
CA VAL A 324 -8.86 -6.62 19.88
C VAL A 324 -10.18 -7.13 20.46
N VAL A 325 -11.25 -6.33 20.38
CA VAL A 325 -12.58 -6.75 20.85
C VAL A 325 -13.07 -7.97 20.07
N THR A 326 -13.00 -7.95 18.74
CA THR A 326 -13.41 -9.09 17.89
C THR A 326 -12.61 -10.35 18.17
N GLU A 327 -11.29 -10.26 18.34
CA GLU A 327 -10.45 -11.40 18.69
C GLU A 327 -10.77 -11.97 20.08
N GLN A 328 -11.02 -11.11 21.06
CA GLN A 328 -11.45 -11.54 22.40
C GLN A 328 -12.81 -12.23 22.36
N VAL A 329 -13.77 -11.68 21.61
CA VAL A 329 -15.09 -12.30 21.42
C VAL A 329 -14.97 -13.65 20.70
N ALA A 330 -14.15 -13.73 19.65
CA ALA A 330 -13.92 -14.99 18.93
C ALA A 330 -13.28 -16.06 19.83
N ARG A 331 -12.27 -15.70 20.62
CA ARG A 331 -11.65 -16.62 21.59
C ARG A 331 -12.64 -17.05 22.67
N ALA A 332 -13.50 -16.15 23.14
CA ALA A 332 -14.55 -16.49 24.10
C ALA A 332 -15.57 -17.46 23.49
N LYS A 333 -15.97 -17.25 22.22
CA LYS A 333 -16.82 -18.17 21.45
C LYS A 333 -16.19 -19.55 21.30
N GLU A 334 -14.92 -19.63 20.91
CA GLU A 334 -14.21 -20.89 20.79
C GLU A 334 -14.05 -21.62 22.14
N ALA A 335 -13.79 -20.89 23.23
CA ALA A 335 -13.68 -21.46 24.56
C ALA A 335 -15.01 -22.07 25.03
N LEU A 336 -16.12 -21.35 24.84
CA LEU A 336 -17.46 -21.84 25.19
C LEU A 336 -17.86 -23.06 24.35
N ILE A 337 -17.63 -23.04 23.03
CA ILE A 337 -17.89 -24.20 22.17
C ILE A 337 -17.08 -25.41 22.62
N ARG A 338 -15.81 -25.20 23.01
CA ARG A 338 -14.95 -26.27 23.51
C ARG A 338 -15.47 -26.86 24.81
N GLU A 339 -15.91 -26.01 25.74
CA GLU A 339 -16.47 -26.43 27.03
C GLU A 339 -17.80 -27.18 26.84
N MET A 340 -18.71 -26.66 26.00
CA MET A 340 -19.96 -27.35 25.67
C MET A 340 -19.73 -28.73 25.04
N LYS A 341 -18.71 -28.86 24.18
CA LYS A 341 -18.31 -30.17 23.63
C LYS A 341 -17.83 -31.14 24.71
N THR A 342 -17.19 -30.67 25.79
CA THR A 342 -16.82 -31.55 26.92
C THR A 342 -18.01 -32.06 27.71
N TRP A 343 -19.15 -31.36 27.67
CA TRP A 343 -20.39 -31.77 28.34
C TRP A 343 -21.26 -32.73 27.51
N GLY A 344 -20.81 -33.12 26.31
CA GLY A 344 -21.45 -34.16 25.49
C GLY A 344 -22.62 -33.72 24.62
N THR A 345 -22.88 -32.41 24.48
CA THR A 345 -23.95 -31.86 23.63
C THR A 345 -23.50 -31.78 22.17
N THR A 346 -23.55 -32.89 21.45
CA THR A 346 -22.93 -33.00 20.12
C THR A 346 -23.82 -32.63 18.93
N ASN A 347 -25.15 -32.48 19.10
CA ASN A 347 -26.05 -32.21 17.96
C ASN A 347 -26.72 -30.81 17.96
N ASP A 348 -26.71 -30.05 19.06
CA ASP A 348 -27.34 -28.71 19.15
C ASP A 348 -26.37 -27.58 19.56
N SER A 349 -25.06 -27.84 19.69
CA SER A 349 -24.13 -26.90 20.32
C SER A 349 -23.89 -25.61 19.51
N GLU A 350 -24.00 -25.62 18.20
CA GLU A 350 -23.82 -24.40 17.38
C GLU A 350 -25.04 -23.46 17.49
N SER A 351 -26.27 -23.98 17.36
CA SER A 351 -27.50 -23.17 17.48
C SER A 351 -27.72 -22.63 18.89
N MET A 352 -27.49 -23.46 19.92
CA MET A 352 -27.60 -23.04 21.33
C MET A 352 -26.51 -22.03 21.71
N SER A 353 -25.31 -22.13 21.10
CA SER A 353 -24.27 -21.12 21.31
C SER A 353 -24.69 -19.77 20.74
N ASP A 354 -25.25 -19.73 19.52
CA ASP A 354 -25.66 -18.47 18.89
C ASP A 354 -26.84 -17.80 19.63
N GLU A 355 -27.78 -18.56 20.20
CA GLU A 355 -28.85 -18.03 21.06
C GLU A 355 -28.31 -17.45 22.38
N VAL A 356 -27.43 -18.19 23.07
CA VAL A 356 -26.78 -17.70 24.30
C VAL A 356 -25.90 -16.48 24.02
N TRP A 357 -25.24 -16.43 22.85
CA TRP A 357 -24.48 -15.26 22.40
C TRP A 357 -25.38 -14.06 22.12
N ALA A 358 -26.55 -14.25 21.50
CA ALA A 358 -27.51 -13.17 21.28
C ALA A 358 -28.02 -12.60 22.60
N GLU A 359 -28.22 -13.44 23.62
CA GLU A 359 -28.64 -13.03 24.96
C GLU A 359 -27.50 -12.31 25.72
N PHE A 360 -26.25 -12.75 25.58
CA PHE A 360 -25.07 -12.14 26.20
C PHE A 360 -24.71 -10.78 25.56
N VAL A 361 -24.84 -10.67 24.25
CA VAL A 361 -24.62 -9.40 23.52
C VAL A 361 -25.80 -8.44 23.73
N GLY A 362 -27.03 -8.95 23.81
CA GLY A 362 -28.23 -8.16 24.09
C GLY A 362 -28.34 -7.64 25.53
N SER A 363 -27.59 -8.22 26.47
CA SER A 363 -27.53 -7.80 27.89
C SER A 363 -26.32 -6.92 28.23
N ALA A 364 -25.40 -6.71 27.29
CA ALA A 364 -24.33 -5.72 27.44
C ALA A 364 -24.93 -4.30 27.44
N PRO A 365 -24.53 -3.40 28.35
CA PRO A 365 -25.11 -2.06 28.44
C PRO A 365 -24.93 -1.34 27.10
N ASN A 366 -26.06 -0.91 26.55
CA ASN A 366 -26.19 -0.14 25.32
C ASN A 366 -25.27 1.08 25.39
N VAL A 367 -24.09 1.02 24.74
CA VAL A 367 -23.31 2.22 24.46
C VAL A 367 -24.01 2.90 23.30
N GLN A 368 -25.02 3.70 23.64
CA GLN A 368 -25.68 4.60 22.72
C GLN A 368 -24.63 5.48 22.06
N ALA A 369 -24.54 5.39 20.73
CA ALA A 369 -23.93 6.42 19.91
C ALA A 369 -24.66 7.75 20.20
N PRO A 370 -23.96 8.87 20.45
CA PRO A 370 -24.63 10.16 20.51
C PRO A 370 -25.15 10.48 19.11
N THR A 371 -26.47 10.56 19.03
CA THR A 371 -27.19 11.16 17.91
C THR A 371 -26.92 12.66 17.85
N SER A 372 -26.90 13.18 16.62
CA SER A 372 -26.80 14.58 16.15
C SER A 372 -25.40 15.16 15.95
#